data_AF-A0A8H2VLH2-F1
#
_entry.id   AF-A0A8H2VLH2-F1
#
_cell.length_a   1.000
_cell.length_b   1.000
_cell.length_c   1.000
_cell.angle_alpha   90.00
_cell.angle_beta   90.00
_cell.angle_gamma   90.00
#
_symmetry.space_group_name_H-M   'P 1'
#
loop_
_entity.id
_entity.type
_entity.pdbx_description
1 polymer ?
#
loop_
_entity_poly.entity_id
_entity_poly.type
_entity_poly.pdbx_seq_one_letter_code
_entity_poly.pdbx_strand_id
1 'polypeptide(L)'
;MPPSAVIDEPKLDSTITIGETKLAPPTSRLLEPEEAEFPSVEYYDHLAKIYENAFSHDTSLEKFIQHALLELPKNAKVLDVGCGTGKPVSYTMAAHGHNVHGFDLSSAMVDLSVKHVPTGSFEQANMLEYTPRFQNNTPDIDVIFSIFSLFCLSREEMTTMASKMFNWLKPNGLLCIGTICAEDFKTTPSMYDTDGLCATNVEMMFMGSRCSSMTAFTKQGWKSVIETAGFEIIHTKSNLFVPRPSPGVATDDEMHYFIMARKI
;
A
#
# COMPACT_ATOMS: atom_id res chain seq x y z
N MET A 1 44.85 28.76 39.83
CA MET A 1 44.79 30.18 40.25
C MET A 1 46.18 30.60 40.71
N PRO A 2 46.66 31.83 40.48
CA PRO A 2 46.17 32.94 39.61
C PRO A 2 47.36 33.52 38.76
N PRO A 3 47.37 34.75 38.17
CA PRO A 3 46.32 35.78 38.01
C PRO A 3 46.12 36.35 36.58
N SER A 4 45.04 37.12 36.48
CA SER A 4 44.46 37.92 35.40
C SER A 4 45.31 39.08 34.84
N ALA A 5 45.08 39.49 33.58
CA ALA A 5 44.93 40.90 33.13
C ALA A 5 44.74 41.04 31.59
N VAL A 6 43.50 41.30 31.17
CA VAL A 6 42.99 42.44 30.35
C VAL A 6 43.93 43.21 29.39
N ILE A 7 43.63 43.08 28.09
CA ILE A 7 43.49 44.05 26.94
C ILE A 7 44.70 44.90 26.45
N ASP A 8 45.03 44.79 25.15
CA ASP A 8 44.97 45.92 24.18
C ASP A 8 45.04 45.46 22.70
N GLU A 9 44.11 45.97 21.89
CA GLU A 9 43.97 45.74 20.44
C GLU A 9 44.92 46.61 19.61
N PRO A 10 45.29 46.20 18.37
CA PRO A 10 45.67 47.14 17.34
C PRO A 10 44.58 47.31 16.27
N LYS A 11 44.27 48.58 16.03
CA LYS A 11 43.42 49.15 14.98
C LYS A 11 43.71 48.58 13.59
N LEU A 12 42.65 48.17 12.89
CA LEU A 12 42.66 47.98 11.44
C LEU A 12 41.93 49.16 10.79
N ASP A 13 42.67 49.97 10.04
CA ASP A 13 42.10 51.05 9.24
C ASP A 13 41.64 50.54 7.87
N SER A 14 40.52 51.12 7.48
CA SER A 14 39.66 50.94 6.33
C SER A 14 40.30 50.62 4.97
N THR A 15 39.66 49.74 4.19
CA THR A 15 38.82 50.10 3.01
C THR A 15 38.60 48.86 2.13
N ILE A 16 37.45 48.16 2.26
CA ILE A 16 36.90 47.30 1.19
C ILE A 16 35.40 47.53 1.11
N THR A 17 34.97 48.05 -0.04
CA THR A 17 33.57 48.28 -0.42
C THR A 17 32.80 46.97 -0.45
N ILE A 18 31.80 46.82 0.43
CA ILE A 18 30.86 45.69 0.41
C ILE A 18 29.74 46.05 -0.57
N GLY A 19 29.66 45.33 -1.69
CA GLY A 19 28.48 45.34 -2.55
C GLY A 19 27.30 44.71 -1.80
N GLU A 20 26.19 45.42 -1.76
CA GLU A 20 24.92 44.91 -1.21
C GLU A 20 24.39 43.77 -2.08
N THR A 21 24.68 42.52 -1.72
CA THR A 21 23.96 41.38 -2.25
C THR A 21 22.71 41.20 -1.41
N LYS A 22 21.58 41.69 -1.93
CA LYS A 22 20.23 41.49 -1.39
C LYS A 22 19.93 39.99 -1.34
N LEU A 23 20.09 39.38 -0.17
CA LEU A 23 19.74 37.98 0.07
C LEU A 23 18.21 37.87 0.02
N ALA A 24 17.68 37.28 -1.06
CA ALA A 24 16.27 36.91 -1.14
C ALA A 24 15.97 35.82 -0.09
N PRO A 25 14.80 35.83 0.57
CA PRO A 25 14.43 34.80 1.52
C PRO A 25 14.34 33.44 0.82
N PRO A 26 14.61 32.32 1.52
CA PRO A 26 14.57 31.00 0.91
C PRO A 26 13.12 30.71 0.50
N THR A 27 12.88 30.67 -0.80
CA THR A 27 11.66 30.14 -1.38
C THR A 27 11.61 28.65 -1.03
N SER A 28 10.70 28.27 -0.14
CA SER A 28 10.25 26.88 -0.02
C SER A 28 9.61 26.50 -1.35
N ARG A 29 10.41 26.00 -2.28
CA ARG A 29 9.90 25.43 -3.53
C ARG A 29 9.19 24.15 -3.12
N LEU A 30 7.88 24.21 -3.03
CA LEU A 30 7.05 23.01 -3.10
C LEU A 30 7.53 22.28 -4.36
N LEU A 31 8.00 21.04 -4.20
CA LEU A 31 8.32 20.20 -5.34
C LEU A 31 7.02 20.10 -6.15
N GLU A 32 7.06 20.52 -7.41
CA GLU A 32 5.93 20.27 -8.30
C GLU A 32 5.73 18.75 -8.38
N PRO A 33 4.48 18.25 -8.36
CA PRO A 33 4.23 16.82 -8.42
C PRO A 33 4.91 16.24 -9.65
N GLU A 34 5.73 15.19 -9.46
CA GLU A 34 6.28 14.44 -10.57
C GLU A 34 5.13 13.64 -11.21
N GLU A 35 4.94 13.80 -12.53
CA GLU A 35 3.96 13.00 -13.28
C GLU A 35 4.48 11.58 -13.40
N ALA A 36 3.78 10.62 -12.78
CA ALA A 36 4.15 9.20 -12.81
C ALA A 36 2.98 8.34 -13.29
N GLU A 37 3.29 7.35 -14.11
CA GLU A 37 2.38 6.39 -14.74
C GLU A 37 1.87 5.33 -13.73
N PHE A 38 1.62 5.72 -12.46
CA PHE A 38 1.48 4.90 -11.24
C PHE A 38 2.84 4.66 -10.54
N PRO A 39 2.91 4.62 -9.19
CA PRO A 39 4.20 4.65 -8.55
C PRO A 39 4.96 3.35 -8.78
N SER A 40 6.19 3.49 -9.31
CA SER A 40 7.05 2.36 -9.65
C SER A 40 7.57 1.66 -8.39
N VAL A 41 8.22 0.51 -8.57
CA VAL A 41 8.89 -0.20 -7.47
C VAL A 41 9.89 0.72 -6.76
N GLU A 42 10.65 1.51 -7.54
CA GLU A 42 11.62 2.48 -7.03
C GLU A 42 10.93 3.55 -6.17
N TYR A 43 9.73 3.98 -6.54
CA TYR A 43 8.96 4.92 -5.74
C TYR A 43 8.61 4.35 -4.37
N TYR A 44 8.14 3.10 -4.31
CA TYR A 44 7.85 2.43 -3.04
C TYR A 44 9.11 2.22 -2.20
N ASP A 45 10.25 1.90 -2.81
CA ASP A 45 11.54 1.80 -2.12
C ASP A 45 11.91 3.11 -1.42
N HIS A 46 11.63 4.25 -2.06
CA HIS A 46 11.83 5.58 -1.47
C HIS A 46 10.79 5.95 -0.41
N LEU A 47 9.53 5.54 -0.58
CA LEU A 47 8.44 5.84 0.33
C LEU A 47 8.44 5.01 1.61
N ALA A 48 9.10 3.86 1.64
CA ALA A 48 8.87 2.83 2.65
C ALA A 48 8.88 3.33 4.12
N LYS A 49 9.70 4.33 4.45
CA LYS A 49 9.74 4.96 5.79
C LYS A 49 8.61 5.96 6.06
N ILE A 50 8.18 6.72 5.06
CA ILE A 50 7.12 7.74 5.21
C ILE A 50 5.72 7.14 5.02
N TYR A 51 5.63 6.05 4.25
CA TYR A 51 4.41 5.30 4.02
C TYR A 51 3.79 4.80 5.34
N GLU A 52 4.57 4.14 6.20
CA GLU A 52 4.05 3.66 7.49
C GLU A 52 3.48 4.81 8.33
N ASN A 53 4.18 5.93 8.42
CA ASN A 53 3.70 7.08 9.20
C ASN A 53 2.37 7.64 8.68
N ALA A 54 2.16 7.59 7.36
CA ALA A 54 0.95 8.10 6.73
C ALA A 54 -0.24 7.13 6.82
N PHE A 55 0.00 5.81 6.81
CA PHE A 55 -1.05 4.79 6.64
C PHE A 55 -1.21 3.80 7.81
N SER A 56 -0.34 3.81 8.82
CA SER A 56 -0.38 2.80 9.90
C SER A 56 -1.55 2.93 10.89
N HIS A 57 -2.45 3.90 10.74
CA HIS A 57 -3.56 4.17 11.66
C HIS A 57 -4.94 3.90 11.07
N ASP A 58 -5.01 3.10 10.00
CA ASP A 58 -6.29 2.69 9.44
C ASP A 58 -7.04 1.71 10.36
N THR A 59 -7.85 2.27 11.26
CA THR A 59 -8.70 1.51 12.17
C THR A 59 -9.75 0.65 11.47
N SER A 60 -10.08 0.96 10.20
CA SER A 60 -11.03 0.16 9.42
C SER A 60 -10.35 -1.11 8.92
N LEU A 61 -9.13 -1.01 8.40
CA LEU A 61 -8.31 -2.17 8.07
C LEU A 61 -8.00 -3.03 9.30
N GLU A 62 -7.69 -2.43 10.45
CA GLU A 62 -7.50 -3.18 11.69
C GLU A 62 -8.75 -4.01 12.05
N LYS A 63 -9.94 -3.39 12.04
CA LYS A 63 -11.21 -4.10 12.31
C LYS A 63 -11.49 -5.19 11.27
N PHE A 64 -11.15 -4.94 10.02
CA PHE A 64 -11.31 -5.92 8.95
C PHE A 64 -10.43 -7.15 9.16
N ILE A 65 -9.16 -6.97 9.55
CA ILE A 65 -8.25 -8.05 9.95
C ILE A 65 -8.78 -8.79 11.18
N GLN A 66 -9.30 -8.07 12.18
CA GLN A 66 -9.92 -8.69 13.36
C GLN A 66 -11.14 -9.54 13.00
N HIS A 67 -11.96 -9.11 12.05
CA HIS A 67 -13.08 -9.93 11.56
C HIS A 67 -12.57 -11.22 10.91
N ALA A 68 -11.52 -11.14 10.10
CA ALA A 68 -10.92 -12.32 9.48
C ALA A 68 -10.38 -13.30 10.53
N LEU A 69 -9.68 -12.81 11.57
CA LEU A 69 -9.14 -13.64 12.65
C LEU A 69 -10.21 -14.52 13.35
N LEU A 70 -11.45 -14.03 13.47
CA LEU A 70 -12.54 -14.78 14.11
C LEU A 70 -12.98 -16.02 13.31
N GLU A 71 -12.71 -16.04 12.01
CA GLU A 71 -13.10 -17.12 11.11
C GLU A 71 -11.98 -18.17 10.92
N LEU A 72 -10.77 -17.92 11.45
CA LEU A 72 -9.61 -18.75 11.16
C LEU A 72 -9.39 -19.87 12.17
N PRO A 73 -8.90 -21.04 11.70
CA PRO A 73 -8.41 -22.06 12.60
C PRO A 73 -7.14 -21.57 13.31
N LYS A 74 -6.83 -22.21 14.45
CA LYS A 74 -5.53 -22.02 15.11
C LYS A 74 -4.39 -22.33 14.14
N ASN A 75 -3.33 -21.53 14.17
CA ASN A 75 -2.13 -21.68 13.34
C ASN A 75 -2.43 -21.70 11.82
N ALA A 76 -3.50 -21.01 11.37
CA ALA A 76 -3.84 -20.86 9.96
C ALA A 76 -2.64 -20.47 9.09
N LYS A 77 -2.61 -20.98 7.85
CA LYS A 77 -1.66 -20.55 6.81
C LYS A 77 -2.19 -19.31 6.11
N VAL A 78 -1.41 -18.23 6.21
CA VAL A 78 -1.74 -16.90 5.71
C VAL A 78 -0.83 -16.57 4.54
N LEU A 79 -1.42 -16.14 3.44
CA LEU A 79 -0.68 -15.55 2.32
C LEU A 79 -1.01 -14.05 2.22
N ASP A 80 0.02 -13.20 2.24
CA ASP A 80 -0.11 -11.75 2.10
C ASP A 80 0.45 -11.30 0.74
N VAL A 81 -0.44 -10.98 -0.20
CA VAL A 81 -0.13 -10.69 -1.62
C VAL A 81 0.09 -9.19 -1.81
N GLY A 82 1.32 -8.81 -2.17
CA GLY A 82 1.73 -7.41 -2.15
C GLY A 82 1.82 -6.92 -0.71
N CYS A 83 2.64 -7.59 0.11
CA CYS A 83 2.63 -7.43 1.56
C CYS A 83 3.18 -6.09 2.06
N GLY A 84 3.79 -5.27 1.21
CA GLY A 84 4.40 -4.01 1.58
C GLY A 84 5.39 -4.18 2.74
N THR A 85 5.25 -3.36 3.79
CA THR A 85 6.12 -3.44 4.97
C THR A 85 5.73 -4.56 5.96
N GLY A 86 4.74 -5.38 5.60
CA GLY A 86 4.19 -6.44 6.43
C GLY A 86 3.22 -5.95 7.51
N LYS A 87 2.96 -4.64 7.60
CA LYS A 87 1.98 -4.05 8.52
C LYS A 87 0.77 -3.51 7.75
N PRO A 88 -0.44 -3.56 8.35
CA PRO A 88 -0.75 -4.23 9.62
C PRO A 88 -1.01 -5.74 9.48
N VAL A 89 -1.19 -6.26 8.26
CA VAL A 89 -1.67 -7.62 7.99
C VAL A 89 -0.71 -8.68 8.54
N SER A 90 0.44 -8.88 7.89
CA SER A 90 1.40 -9.93 8.27
C SER A 90 1.81 -9.86 9.75
N TYR A 91 2.04 -8.64 10.26
CA TYR A 91 2.37 -8.41 11.67
C TYR A 91 1.27 -8.89 12.61
N THR A 92 0.01 -8.49 12.36
CA THR A 92 -1.12 -8.86 13.22
C THR A 92 -1.36 -10.36 13.17
N MET A 93 -1.31 -10.97 11.99
CA MET A 93 -1.55 -12.41 11.83
C MET A 93 -0.48 -13.24 12.54
N ALA A 94 0.80 -12.87 12.39
CA ALA A 94 1.89 -13.53 13.10
C ALA A 94 1.80 -13.36 14.63
N ALA A 95 1.42 -12.18 15.11
CA ALA A 95 1.21 -11.91 16.54
C ALA A 95 0.10 -12.79 17.16
N HIS A 96 -0.85 -13.26 16.35
CA HIS A 96 -1.90 -14.20 16.76
C HIS A 96 -1.51 -15.68 16.57
N GLY A 97 -0.25 -15.96 16.24
CA GLY A 97 0.28 -17.32 16.12
C GLY A 97 0.01 -18.00 14.77
N HIS A 98 -0.38 -17.24 13.74
CA HIS A 98 -0.56 -17.77 12.39
C HIS A 98 0.75 -17.90 11.62
N ASN A 99 0.77 -18.81 10.65
CA ASN A 99 1.93 -19.05 9.79
C ASN A 99 1.84 -18.13 8.58
N VAL A 100 2.63 -17.06 8.60
CA VAL A 100 2.58 -16.01 7.58
C VAL A 100 3.65 -16.22 6.52
N HIS A 101 3.21 -16.23 5.26
CA HIS A 101 4.06 -16.02 4.12
C HIS A 101 3.56 -14.79 3.35
N GLY A 102 4.47 -13.89 2.96
CA GLY A 102 4.12 -12.72 2.17
C GLY A 102 5.11 -12.51 1.04
N PHE A 103 4.67 -11.85 -0.02
CA PHE A 103 5.58 -11.44 -1.09
C PHE A 103 5.18 -10.08 -1.63
N ASP A 104 6.19 -9.36 -2.11
CA ASP A 104 6.04 -8.04 -2.71
C ASP A 104 7.00 -7.90 -3.90
N LEU A 105 6.69 -7.02 -4.84
CA LEU A 105 7.57 -6.73 -5.97
C LEU A 105 8.80 -5.91 -5.53
N SER A 106 8.65 -5.09 -4.49
CA SER A 106 9.72 -4.27 -3.91
C SER A 106 10.58 -5.07 -2.92
N SER A 107 11.88 -5.12 -3.19
CA SER A 107 12.85 -5.72 -2.26
C SER A 107 12.96 -4.93 -0.94
N ALA A 108 12.83 -3.60 -0.96
CA ALA A 108 12.89 -2.78 0.25
C ALA A 108 11.68 -3.03 1.17
N MET A 109 10.49 -3.25 0.59
CA MET A 109 9.28 -3.64 1.31
C MET A 109 9.44 -5.02 1.96
N VAL A 110 9.98 -6.00 1.23
CA VAL A 110 10.31 -7.33 1.75
C VAL A 110 11.30 -7.25 2.91
N ASP A 111 12.37 -6.44 2.79
CA ASP A 111 13.35 -6.23 3.86
C ASP A 111 12.72 -5.67 5.15
N LEU A 112 11.73 -4.78 5.01
CA LEU A 112 10.96 -4.27 6.16
C LEU A 112 10.03 -5.32 6.73
N SER A 113 9.33 -6.09 5.88
CA SER A 113 8.49 -7.21 6.31
C SER A 113 9.25 -8.22 7.15
N VAL A 114 10.45 -8.62 6.72
CA VAL A 114 11.34 -9.54 7.47
C VAL A 114 11.72 -8.96 8.84
N LYS A 115 12.01 -7.66 8.92
CA LYS A 115 12.35 -6.98 10.18
C LYS A 115 11.15 -6.87 11.11
N HIS A 116 9.97 -6.58 10.58
CA HIS A 116 8.75 -6.39 11.37
C HIS A 116 8.14 -7.71 11.84
N VAL A 117 8.31 -8.78 11.06
CA VAL A 117 7.69 -10.08 11.33
C VAL A 117 8.74 -11.19 11.26
N PRO A 118 9.65 -11.29 12.26
CA PRO A 118 10.76 -12.27 12.23
C PRO A 118 10.31 -13.74 12.23
N THR A 119 9.06 -14.02 12.60
CA THR A 119 8.45 -15.36 12.56
C THR A 119 7.78 -15.69 11.23
N GLY A 120 7.61 -14.70 10.36
CA GLY A 120 7.07 -14.86 9.01
C GLY A 120 8.15 -15.20 7.98
N SER A 121 7.73 -15.53 6.78
CA SER A 121 8.61 -15.74 5.63
C SER A 121 8.23 -14.79 4.50
N PHE A 122 9.20 -14.13 3.90
CA PHE A 122 8.95 -13.14 2.85
C PHE A 122 9.91 -13.30 1.69
N GLU A 123 9.42 -13.08 0.48
CA GLU A 123 10.24 -13.08 -0.72
C GLU A 123 9.84 -11.98 -1.71
N GLN A 124 10.81 -11.58 -2.53
CA GLN A 124 10.54 -10.67 -3.64
C GLN A 124 9.93 -11.47 -4.79
N ALA A 125 8.71 -11.13 -5.22
CA ALA A 125 8.05 -11.82 -6.32
C ALA A 125 7.04 -10.92 -7.04
N ASN A 126 6.91 -11.12 -8.36
CA ASN A 126 5.80 -10.59 -9.13
C ASN A 126 4.55 -11.46 -8.91
N MET A 127 3.47 -10.87 -8.42
CA MET A 127 2.22 -11.60 -8.13
C MET A 127 1.62 -12.31 -9.36
N LEU A 128 1.83 -11.77 -10.56
CA LEU A 128 1.35 -12.37 -11.82
C LEU A 128 2.09 -13.66 -12.16
N GLU A 129 3.36 -13.77 -11.77
CA GLU A 129 4.21 -14.95 -12.03
C GLU A 129 4.29 -15.90 -10.83
N TYR A 130 3.95 -15.40 -9.63
CA TYR A 130 4.01 -16.17 -8.40
C TYR A 130 3.10 -17.40 -8.43
N THR A 131 3.58 -18.52 -7.90
CA THR A 131 2.79 -19.72 -7.64
C THR A 131 3.24 -20.34 -6.31
N PRO A 132 2.36 -20.47 -5.31
CA PRO A 132 2.72 -21.06 -4.02
C PRO A 132 3.05 -22.54 -4.16
N ARG A 133 3.99 -23.00 -3.34
CA ARG A 133 4.37 -24.42 -3.29
C ARG A 133 3.52 -25.15 -2.26
N PHE A 134 2.70 -26.07 -2.74
CA PHE A 134 1.85 -26.89 -1.88
C PHE A 134 2.45 -28.25 -1.57
N GLN A 135 2.12 -28.77 -0.38
CA GLN A 135 2.37 -30.18 -0.08
C GLN A 135 1.44 -31.03 -0.95
N ASN A 136 2.01 -31.99 -1.69
CA ASN A 136 1.27 -32.92 -2.56
C ASN A 136 0.44 -32.25 -3.67
N ASN A 137 0.79 -31.03 -4.09
CA ASN A 137 0.05 -30.23 -5.09
C ASN A 137 -1.42 -29.94 -4.70
N THR A 138 -1.74 -29.94 -3.41
CA THR A 138 -3.09 -29.64 -2.90
C THR A 138 -3.12 -28.25 -2.26
N PRO A 139 -4.02 -27.35 -2.69
CA PRO A 139 -4.16 -26.02 -2.08
C PRO A 139 -4.27 -26.08 -0.56
N ASP A 140 -3.42 -25.35 0.15
CA ASP A 140 -3.29 -25.43 1.60
C ASP A 140 -3.23 -24.08 2.34
N ILE A 141 -3.63 -22.99 1.67
CA ILE A 141 -3.77 -21.67 2.29
C ILE A 141 -5.16 -21.53 2.89
N ASP A 142 -5.23 -21.07 4.14
CA ASP A 142 -6.49 -20.85 4.87
C ASP A 142 -7.08 -19.46 4.58
N VAL A 143 -6.21 -18.46 4.42
CA VAL A 143 -6.61 -17.08 4.10
C VAL A 143 -5.58 -16.37 3.24
N ILE A 144 -6.07 -15.61 2.27
CA ILE A 144 -5.27 -14.70 1.45
C ILE A 144 -5.70 -13.27 1.76
N PHE A 145 -4.73 -12.40 2.00
CA PHE A 145 -4.91 -10.95 2.02
C PHE A 145 -4.29 -10.33 0.77
N SER A 146 -4.99 -9.35 0.19
CA SER A 146 -4.47 -8.47 -0.85
C SER A 146 -5.02 -7.07 -0.57
N ILE A 147 -4.23 -6.27 0.13
CA ILE A 147 -4.66 -4.99 0.68
C ILE A 147 -3.93 -3.87 -0.07
N PHE A 148 -4.68 -3.09 -0.83
CA PHE A 148 -4.19 -1.95 -1.64
C PHE A 148 -3.04 -2.33 -2.57
N SER A 149 -3.07 -3.54 -3.15
CA SER A 149 -1.99 -4.06 -4.00
C SER A 149 -2.39 -4.41 -5.44
N LEU A 150 -3.69 -4.37 -5.79
CA LEU A 150 -4.18 -4.82 -7.10
C LEU A 150 -4.42 -3.69 -8.11
N PHE A 151 -4.59 -2.44 -7.69
CA PHE A 151 -4.99 -1.33 -8.57
C PHE A 151 -3.88 -0.84 -9.52
N CYS A 152 -2.67 -1.39 -9.39
CA CYS A 152 -1.58 -1.22 -10.35
C CYS A 152 -1.66 -2.18 -11.54
N LEU A 153 -2.59 -3.14 -11.51
CA LEU A 153 -2.80 -4.14 -12.55
C LEU A 153 -3.90 -3.71 -13.52
N SER A 154 -3.86 -4.22 -14.74
CA SER A 154 -4.98 -4.10 -15.68
C SER A 154 -6.22 -4.88 -15.20
N ARG A 155 -7.37 -4.61 -15.83
CA ARG A 155 -8.61 -5.36 -15.61
C ARG A 155 -8.43 -6.88 -15.74
N GLU A 156 -7.73 -7.32 -16.78
CA GLU A 156 -7.50 -8.75 -17.07
C GLU A 156 -6.59 -9.39 -16.02
N GLU A 157 -5.53 -8.70 -15.64
CA GLU A 157 -4.58 -9.16 -14.61
C GLU A 157 -5.24 -9.24 -13.22
N MET A 158 -6.05 -8.25 -12.82
CA MET A 158 -6.84 -8.34 -11.59
C MET A 158 -7.81 -9.53 -11.59
N THR A 159 -8.48 -9.77 -12.72
CA THR A 159 -9.39 -10.92 -12.88
C THR A 159 -8.62 -12.25 -12.81
N THR A 160 -7.43 -12.28 -13.40
CA THR A 160 -6.52 -13.42 -13.33
C THR A 160 -6.06 -13.67 -11.90
N MET A 161 -5.69 -12.61 -11.15
CA MET A 161 -5.30 -12.72 -9.75
C MET A 161 -6.43 -13.25 -8.86
N ALA A 162 -7.68 -12.82 -9.06
CA ALA A 162 -8.83 -13.40 -8.36
C ALA A 162 -8.94 -14.92 -8.60
N SER A 163 -8.76 -15.36 -9.85
CA SER A 163 -8.79 -16.78 -10.22
C SER A 163 -7.60 -17.57 -9.65
N LYS A 164 -6.39 -16.98 -9.63
CA LYS A 164 -5.21 -17.58 -8.99
C LYS A 164 -5.43 -17.76 -7.49
N MET A 165 -5.88 -16.71 -6.80
CA MET A 165 -6.17 -16.75 -5.37
C MET A 165 -7.26 -17.77 -5.01
N PHE A 166 -8.29 -17.91 -5.86
CA PHE A 166 -9.27 -19.01 -5.71
C PHE A 166 -8.59 -20.37 -5.73
N ASN A 167 -7.70 -20.63 -6.69
CA ASN A 167 -7.01 -21.90 -6.81
C ASN A 167 -5.99 -22.15 -5.69
N TRP A 168 -5.51 -21.12 -5.02
CA TRP A 168 -4.55 -21.24 -3.93
C TRP A 168 -5.16 -21.54 -2.57
N LEU A 169 -6.43 -21.16 -2.38
CA LEU A 169 -7.17 -21.40 -1.15
C LEU A 169 -7.65 -22.84 -1.02
N LYS A 170 -7.67 -23.35 0.21
CA LYS A 170 -8.42 -24.56 0.58
C LYS A 170 -9.93 -24.34 0.34
N PRO A 171 -10.72 -25.43 0.22
CA PRO A 171 -12.17 -25.34 0.37
C PRO A 171 -12.54 -24.59 1.67
N ASN A 172 -13.51 -23.68 1.61
CA ASN A 172 -13.90 -22.77 2.69
C ASN A 172 -12.83 -21.74 3.13
N GLY A 173 -11.72 -21.62 2.41
CA GLY A 173 -10.70 -20.60 2.67
C GLY A 173 -11.23 -19.19 2.39
N LEU A 174 -10.59 -18.19 3.02
CA LEU A 174 -11.00 -16.79 2.94
C LEU A 174 -10.12 -15.97 1.99
N LEU A 175 -10.77 -15.11 1.21
CA LEU A 175 -10.13 -14.05 0.46
C LEU A 175 -10.50 -12.71 1.08
N CYS A 176 -9.50 -11.91 1.45
CA CYS A 176 -9.65 -10.60 2.04
C CYS A 176 -8.98 -9.55 1.13
N ILE A 177 -9.79 -8.69 0.51
CA ILE A 177 -9.31 -7.61 -0.37
C ILE A 177 -9.58 -6.26 0.28
N GLY A 178 -8.57 -5.39 0.27
CA GLY A 178 -8.71 -3.96 0.55
C GLY A 178 -8.40 -3.19 -0.72
N THR A 179 -9.29 -2.29 -1.13
CA THR A 179 -9.17 -1.59 -2.41
C THR A 179 -9.87 -0.25 -2.36
N ILE A 180 -9.83 0.47 -3.48
CA ILE A 180 -10.53 1.72 -3.75
C ILE A 180 -11.35 1.51 -5.03
N CYS A 181 -12.50 2.20 -5.15
CA CYS A 181 -13.44 1.95 -6.24
C CYS A 181 -13.56 3.14 -7.17
N ALA A 182 -13.78 2.87 -8.47
CA ALA A 182 -13.82 3.91 -9.50
C ALA A 182 -14.85 5.01 -9.22
N GLU A 183 -16.01 4.69 -8.65
CA GLU A 183 -17.05 5.66 -8.31
C GLU A 183 -16.66 6.64 -7.19
N ASP A 184 -15.58 6.36 -6.46
CA ASP A 184 -15.07 7.22 -5.40
C ASP A 184 -14.07 8.27 -5.93
N PHE A 185 -13.78 8.26 -7.24
CA PHE A 185 -12.89 9.21 -7.92
C PHE A 185 -13.63 10.13 -8.90
N LYS A 186 -12.94 11.19 -9.35
CA LYS A 186 -13.41 12.04 -10.45
C LYS A 186 -13.19 11.35 -11.79
N THR A 187 -14.18 10.61 -12.25
CA THR A 187 -14.15 9.87 -13.52
C THR A 187 -15.09 10.47 -14.57
N THR A 188 -14.90 10.09 -15.83
CA THR A 188 -15.79 10.45 -16.94
C THR A 188 -16.29 9.18 -17.64
N PRO A 189 -17.44 9.22 -18.33
CA PRO A 189 -17.97 8.03 -19.01
C PRO A 189 -17.00 7.36 -20.00
N SER A 190 -16.10 8.12 -20.61
CA SER A 190 -15.11 7.58 -21.57
C SER A 190 -13.98 6.79 -20.90
N MET A 191 -13.80 6.90 -19.57
CA MET A 191 -12.80 6.14 -18.82
C MET A 191 -13.26 4.71 -18.54
N TYR A 192 -14.57 4.46 -18.63
CA TYR A 192 -15.15 3.17 -18.30
C TYR A 192 -15.19 2.24 -19.50
N ASP A 193 -15.03 0.95 -19.21
CA ASP A 193 -15.21 -0.14 -20.14
C ASP A 193 -16.66 -0.21 -20.63
N THR A 194 -16.92 -1.00 -21.67
CA THR A 194 -18.26 -1.10 -22.29
C THR A 194 -19.36 -1.59 -21.36
N ASP A 195 -19.01 -2.37 -20.34
CA ASP A 195 -19.94 -2.85 -19.30
C ASP A 195 -20.06 -1.89 -18.09
N GLY A 196 -19.28 -0.80 -18.07
CA GLY A 196 -19.28 0.18 -17.00
C GLY A 196 -18.70 -0.31 -15.68
N LEU A 197 -18.06 -1.49 -15.65
CA LEU A 197 -17.64 -2.12 -14.39
C LEU A 197 -16.24 -1.73 -13.94
N CYS A 198 -15.39 -1.28 -14.85
CA CYS A 198 -14.01 -0.89 -14.59
C CYS A 198 -13.73 0.45 -15.26
N ALA A 199 -12.89 1.28 -14.63
CA ALA A 199 -12.36 2.50 -15.19
C ALA A 199 -10.84 2.42 -15.31
N THR A 200 -10.30 3.07 -16.32
CA THR A 200 -8.85 3.25 -16.54
C THR A 200 -8.49 4.72 -16.51
N ASN A 201 -7.20 5.03 -16.37
CA ASN A 201 -6.70 6.40 -16.26
C ASN A 201 -7.33 7.17 -15.09
N VAL A 202 -7.60 6.46 -13.99
CA VAL A 202 -8.12 7.07 -12.78
C VAL A 202 -6.96 7.84 -12.12
N GLU A 203 -7.20 9.12 -11.86
CA GLU A 203 -6.20 9.99 -11.26
C GLU A 203 -6.35 10.08 -9.74
N MET A 204 -5.24 10.11 -9.03
CA MET A 204 -5.17 10.44 -7.60
C MET A 204 -3.83 11.08 -7.23
N MET A 205 -3.82 11.88 -6.17
CA MET A 205 -2.59 12.31 -5.52
C MET A 205 -2.21 11.31 -4.44
N PHE A 206 -1.06 10.66 -4.61
CA PHE A 206 -0.57 9.65 -3.68
C PHE A 206 0.84 9.99 -3.22
N MET A 207 0.98 10.37 -1.94
CA MET A 207 2.27 10.58 -1.28
C MET A 207 3.25 11.50 -2.03
N GLY A 208 2.74 12.56 -2.66
CA GLY A 208 3.51 13.58 -3.37
C GLY A 208 3.58 13.40 -4.88
N SER A 209 3.10 12.26 -5.40
CA SER A 209 3.04 11.97 -6.83
C SER A 209 1.62 11.98 -7.36
N ARG A 210 1.45 12.52 -8.57
CA ARG A 210 0.20 12.43 -9.31
C ARG A 210 0.19 11.12 -10.08
N CYS A 211 -0.61 10.17 -9.61
CA CYS A 211 -0.85 8.91 -10.30
C CYS A 211 -1.99 9.13 -11.29
N SER A 212 -1.79 8.87 -12.59
CA SER A 212 -2.80 9.14 -13.63
C SER A 212 -3.25 7.93 -14.46
N SER A 213 -2.75 6.74 -14.15
CA SER A 213 -2.94 5.51 -14.94
C SER A 213 -3.57 4.37 -14.16
N MET A 214 -4.14 4.65 -12.98
CA MET A 214 -4.71 3.59 -12.14
C MET A 214 -5.90 2.93 -12.84
N THR A 215 -6.00 1.61 -12.71
CA THR A 215 -7.18 0.85 -13.10
C THR A 215 -7.99 0.53 -11.85
N ALA A 216 -9.27 0.91 -11.83
CA ALA A 216 -10.13 0.69 -10.68
C ALA A 216 -11.44 0.05 -11.12
N PHE A 217 -11.78 -1.08 -10.51
CA PHE A 217 -13.14 -1.61 -10.59
C PHE A 217 -14.11 -0.77 -9.77
N THR A 218 -15.36 -0.72 -10.22
CA THR A 218 -16.47 -0.30 -9.38
C THR A 218 -16.75 -1.33 -8.29
N LYS A 219 -17.56 -1.01 -7.28
CA LYS A 219 -18.02 -2.03 -6.30
C LYS A 219 -18.74 -3.19 -7.00
N GLN A 220 -19.53 -2.91 -8.03
CA GLN A 220 -20.20 -3.93 -8.84
C GLN A 220 -19.21 -4.73 -9.71
N GLY A 221 -18.15 -4.09 -10.20
CA GLY A 221 -17.08 -4.76 -10.93
C GLY A 221 -16.31 -5.74 -10.05
N TRP A 222 -15.91 -5.32 -8.86
CA TRP A 222 -15.29 -6.21 -7.87
C TRP A 222 -16.21 -7.37 -7.50
N LYS A 223 -17.49 -7.10 -7.27
CA LYS A 223 -18.47 -8.17 -7.03
C LYS A 223 -18.48 -9.20 -8.17
N SER A 224 -18.58 -8.73 -9.41
CA SER A 224 -18.59 -9.58 -10.61
C SER A 224 -17.33 -10.44 -10.72
N VAL A 225 -16.14 -9.86 -10.53
CA VAL A 225 -14.85 -10.56 -10.59
C VAL A 225 -14.76 -11.65 -9.52
N ILE A 226 -15.14 -11.33 -8.28
CA ILE A 226 -15.02 -12.24 -7.14
C ILE A 226 -16.01 -13.41 -7.26
N GLU A 227 -17.27 -13.14 -7.62
CA GLU A 227 -18.28 -14.18 -7.82
C GLU A 227 -17.95 -15.05 -9.04
N THR A 228 -17.46 -14.47 -10.14
CA THR A 228 -17.04 -15.22 -11.33
C THR A 228 -15.86 -16.15 -11.05
N ALA A 229 -14.94 -15.73 -10.18
CA ALA A 229 -13.83 -16.58 -9.73
C ALA A 229 -14.29 -17.75 -8.84
N GLY A 230 -15.55 -17.78 -8.40
CA GLY A 230 -16.14 -18.86 -7.61
C GLY A 230 -16.22 -18.57 -6.12
N PHE A 231 -16.07 -17.33 -5.68
CA PHE A 231 -16.23 -16.97 -4.28
C PHE A 231 -17.65 -16.50 -3.94
N GLU A 232 -18.07 -16.76 -2.70
CA GLU A 232 -19.23 -16.10 -2.09
C GLU A 232 -18.75 -14.89 -1.28
N ILE A 233 -19.26 -13.70 -1.57
CA ILE A 233 -18.96 -12.51 -0.77
C ILE A 233 -19.77 -12.55 0.53
N ILE A 234 -19.09 -12.57 1.67
CA ILE A 234 -19.71 -12.70 3.00
C ILE A 234 -19.73 -11.39 3.78
N HIS A 235 -18.83 -10.46 3.46
CA HIS A 235 -18.78 -9.15 4.11
C HIS A 235 -18.19 -8.09 3.18
N THR A 236 -18.77 -6.89 3.21
CA THR A 236 -18.17 -5.70 2.59
C THR A 236 -18.30 -4.49 3.48
N LYS A 237 -17.33 -3.58 3.41
CA LYS A 237 -17.34 -2.33 4.18
C LYS A 237 -16.63 -1.22 3.42
N SER A 238 -17.28 -0.06 3.34
CA SER A 238 -16.61 1.18 2.93
C SER A 238 -16.35 2.08 4.14
N ASN A 239 -15.21 2.77 4.14
CA ASN A 239 -14.89 3.79 5.12
C ASN A 239 -13.92 4.82 4.54
N LEU A 240 -14.14 6.10 4.83
CA LEU A 240 -13.18 7.15 4.47
C LEU A 240 -11.92 7.00 5.33
N PHE A 241 -10.77 6.94 4.68
CA PHE A 241 -9.46 7.00 5.29
C PHE A 241 -8.82 8.35 4.95
N VAL A 242 -8.28 9.00 5.99
CA VAL A 242 -7.57 10.28 5.86
C VAL A 242 -6.11 10.00 6.26
N PRO A 243 -5.18 9.98 5.30
CA PRO A 243 -3.77 9.80 5.60
C PRO A 243 -3.25 10.88 6.55
N ARG A 244 -2.27 10.55 7.39
CA ARG A 244 -1.66 11.54 8.29
C ARG A 244 -0.91 12.57 7.45
N PRO A 245 -1.16 13.88 7.63
CA PRO A 245 -0.45 14.90 6.88
C PRO A 245 1.06 14.82 7.12
N SER A 246 1.82 14.86 6.02
CA SER A 246 3.28 14.96 6.06
C SER A 246 3.71 16.28 5.42
N PRO A 247 4.56 17.11 6.07
CA PRO A 247 4.95 18.40 5.52
C PRO A 247 5.55 18.28 4.12
N GLY A 248 4.97 18.99 3.15
CA GLY A 248 5.44 19.02 1.76
C GLY A 248 5.05 17.78 0.94
N VAL A 249 4.23 16.87 1.46
CA VAL A 249 3.79 15.65 0.77
C VAL A 249 2.26 15.68 0.64
N ALA A 250 1.76 15.93 -0.57
CA ALA A 250 0.32 15.93 -0.84
C ALA A 250 -0.19 14.50 -1.00
N THR A 251 -1.36 14.19 -0.45
CA THR A 251 -2.02 12.89 -0.60
C THR A 251 -3.52 13.10 -0.46
N ASP A 252 -4.30 12.41 -1.29
CA ASP A 252 -5.75 12.48 -1.25
C ASP A 252 -6.32 11.63 -0.11
N ASP A 253 -7.53 11.97 0.32
CA ASP A 253 -8.34 11.08 1.15
C ASP A 253 -8.82 9.90 0.30
N GLU A 254 -8.92 8.72 0.91
CA GLU A 254 -9.24 7.48 0.19
C GLU A 254 -10.52 6.86 0.74
N MET A 255 -11.49 6.58 -0.13
CA MET A 255 -12.64 5.76 0.25
C MET A 255 -12.23 4.28 0.15
N HIS A 256 -11.76 3.73 1.27
CA HIS A 256 -11.38 2.33 1.33
C HIS A 256 -12.61 1.44 1.25
N TYR A 257 -12.50 0.36 0.48
CA TYR A 257 -13.49 -0.68 0.31
C TYR A 257 -12.87 -2.03 0.64
N PHE A 258 -13.39 -2.68 1.66
CA PHE A 258 -12.95 -4.00 2.11
C PHE A 258 -13.97 -5.06 1.71
N ILE A 259 -13.48 -6.19 1.19
CA ILE A 259 -14.26 -7.32 0.70
C ILE A 259 -13.70 -8.58 1.36
N MET A 260 -14.55 -9.30 2.10
CA MET A 260 -14.28 -10.66 2.54
C MET A 260 -15.16 -11.63 1.77
N ALA A 261 -14.53 -12.64 1.18
CA ALA A 261 -15.20 -13.66 0.41
C ALA A 261 -14.71 -15.05 0.81
N ARG A 262 -15.58 -16.05 0.67
CA ARG A 262 -15.32 -17.45 1.00
C ARG A 262 -15.31 -18.29 -0.25
N LYS A 263 -14.33 -19.18 -0.37
CA LYS A 263 -14.28 -20.18 -1.43
C LYS A 263 -15.34 -21.25 -1.19
N ILE A 264 -16.31 -21.36 -2.10
CA ILE A 264 -17.37 -22.38 -2.10
C ILE A 264 -16.96 -23.64 -2.88
#